data_AF-K9YWU7-F1
#
_entry.id   AF-K9YWU7-F1
#
_cell.length_a   1.000
_cell.length_b   1.000
_cell.length_c   1.000
_cell.angle_alpha   90.00
_cell.angle_beta   90.00
_cell.angle_gamma   90.00
#
_symmetry.space_group_name_H-M   'P 1'
#
loop_
_entity.id
_entity.type
_entity.pdbx_description
1 polymer ?
#
loop_
_entity_poly.entity_id
_entity_poly.type
_entity_poly.pdbx_seq_one_letter_code
_entity_poly.pdbx_strand_id
1 'polypeptide(L)'
;MLISLNPLFLTWENALTELANSGRLFTAAQEALQLKTIPDSLTELIKQWQTGDFSQLPAVELLSNNSMSGAMGAYASSGETIYLNEDWLATASEEDALAVLMEELGHHLDNVVNEKDAAGDEGAIFASLLQGKDFRDQVREEDDRATLEINGESVTVEQADNFKITPQLVENEITADGIQAGETFEIEFLFEDLITNSESNPNGVVLSGYTDVLFNPTSVLLAENGISYGEGYTTNQTGENRLGNNGEQVGRVSEVGAATSDVNAPASQVVFTLTFEAQTDFTLDPVTIEAEKPDEPKNLITIASSDEDQTRNTEYGQETIGPAVNIIESEGSTEVSEDGATDSYELVLNSQPTADVTIEISNIGQVSVEPTSLTFTPENWDTTQVVTVTATDDNFAEGEHTTPINHSVADGSADEYLDVGISNVAANIIEVQDGEGGNAPPIVEDTTFTIDNESLFSFLGEIVASDPDGDFLEFTIVDGNEDIDGDGIPPFVIDPFENIGEIFVDDIDDLQLAD
;
A
#
# COMPACT_ATOMS: atom_id res chain seq x y z
N MET A 1 -21.04 32.24 12.52
CA MET A 1 -21.92 33.39 12.19
C MET A 1 -21.82 33.50 10.69
N LEU A 2 -22.87 33.16 9.94
CA LEU A 2 -22.81 33.12 8.47
C LEU A 2 -22.30 34.46 7.92
N ILE A 3 -21.23 34.44 7.14
CA ILE A 3 -20.81 35.60 6.35
C ILE A 3 -21.95 35.89 5.37
N SER A 4 -22.58 37.05 5.50
CA SER A 4 -23.53 37.49 4.48
C SER A 4 -22.73 37.97 3.27
N LEU A 5 -23.13 37.54 2.07
CA LEU A 5 -22.49 37.95 0.81
C LEU A 5 -22.44 39.47 0.63
N ASN A 6 -23.45 40.20 1.11
CA ASN A 6 -23.51 41.65 0.94
C ASN A 6 -22.35 42.40 1.65
N PRO A 7 -22.06 42.13 2.94
CA PRO A 7 -20.82 42.59 3.58
C PRO A 7 -19.55 42.17 2.86
N LEU A 8 -19.43 40.90 2.44
CA LEU A 8 -18.23 40.39 1.78
C LEU A 8 -17.97 41.11 0.45
N PHE A 9 -18.99 41.28 -0.39
CA PHE A 9 -18.88 42.01 -1.65
C PHE A 9 -18.55 43.48 -1.43
N LEU A 10 -19.11 44.11 -0.40
CA LEU A 10 -18.72 45.48 -0.06
C LEU A 10 -17.24 45.55 0.35
N THR A 11 -16.74 44.58 1.13
CA THR A 11 -15.31 44.53 1.46
C THR A 11 -14.47 44.29 0.19
N TRP A 12 -14.88 43.37 -0.68
CA TRP A 12 -14.20 43.06 -1.92
C TRP A 12 -14.10 44.26 -2.86
N GLU A 13 -15.22 44.96 -3.10
CA GLU A 13 -15.29 46.19 -3.89
C GLU A 13 -14.39 47.30 -3.33
N ASN A 14 -14.35 47.46 -2.01
CA ASN A 14 -13.46 48.42 -1.35
C ASN A 14 -11.99 48.04 -1.54
N ALA A 15 -11.64 46.75 -1.38
CA ALA A 15 -10.29 46.25 -1.61
C ALA A 15 -9.85 46.47 -3.07
N LEU A 16 -10.72 46.16 -4.04
CA LEU A 16 -10.46 46.41 -5.45
C LEU A 16 -10.23 47.90 -5.74
N THR A 17 -11.03 48.79 -5.15
CA THR A 17 -10.84 50.24 -5.30
C THR A 17 -9.47 50.68 -4.77
N GLU A 18 -9.06 50.19 -3.60
CA GLU A 18 -7.77 50.52 -3.00
C GLU A 18 -6.61 50.00 -3.85
N LEU A 19 -6.67 48.73 -4.25
CA LEU A 19 -5.66 48.08 -5.08
C LEU A 19 -5.53 48.75 -6.46
N ALA A 20 -6.66 49.10 -7.09
CA ALA A 20 -6.69 49.82 -8.35
C ALA A 20 -6.08 51.24 -8.24
N ASN A 21 -6.32 51.95 -7.12
CA ASN A 21 -5.72 53.27 -6.88
C ASN A 21 -4.23 53.20 -6.54
N SER A 22 -3.78 52.11 -5.91
CA SER A 22 -2.37 51.91 -5.56
C SER A 22 -1.50 51.54 -6.77
N GLY A 23 -2.12 51.10 -7.87
CA GLY A 23 -1.42 50.55 -9.04
C GLY A 23 -0.96 49.10 -8.88
N ARG A 24 -1.09 48.50 -7.69
CA ARG A 24 -0.74 47.09 -7.45
C ARG A 24 -1.53 46.13 -8.33
N LEU A 25 -2.78 46.46 -8.62
CA LEU A 25 -3.65 45.63 -9.44
C LEU A 25 -3.17 45.53 -10.89
N PHE A 26 -2.58 46.60 -11.44
CA PHE A 26 -1.92 46.56 -12.76
C PHE A 26 -0.68 45.68 -12.74
N THR A 27 0.17 45.82 -11.73
CA THR A 27 1.41 45.04 -11.62
C THR A 27 1.12 43.56 -11.44
N ALA A 28 0.20 43.23 -10.53
CA ALA A 28 -0.22 41.86 -10.28
C ALA A 28 -0.81 41.21 -11.54
N ALA A 29 -1.73 41.90 -12.20
CA ALA A 29 -2.34 41.37 -13.43
C ALA A 29 -1.32 41.22 -14.56
N GLN A 30 -0.40 42.18 -14.73
CA GLN A 30 0.62 42.07 -15.77
C GLN A 30 1.51 40.85 -15.57
N GLU A 31 1.87 40.55 -14.34
CA GLU A 31 2.79 39.46 -14.00
C GLU A 31 2.11 38.10 -14.00
N ALA A 32 0.96 37.97 -13.34
CA ALA A 32 0.21 36.72 -13.24
C ALA A 32 -0.24 36.24 -14.62
N LEU A 33 -0.93 37.12 -15.37
CA LEU A 33 -1.46 36.81 -16.72
C LEU A 33 -0.38 36.82 -17.83
N GLN A 34 0.90 36.89 -17.46
CA GLN A 34 2.05 36.88 -18.38
C GLN A 34 1.97 37.90 -19.54
N LEU A 35 1.39 39.08 -19.25
CA LEU A 35 1.10 40.10 -20.26
C LEU A 35 2.38 40.83 -20.70
N LYS A 36 2.78 40.64 -21.96
CA LYS A 36 3.91 41.37 -22.57
C LYS A 36 3.76 42.89 -22.46
N THR A 37 2.53 43.37 -22.60
CA THR A 37 2.11 44.77 -22.40
C THR A 37 0.69 44.79 -21.87
N ILE A 38 0.37 45.74 -20.98
CA ILE A 38 -0.98 45.90 -20.42
C ILE A 38 -1.97 46.27 -21.54
N PRO A 39 -3.03 45.46 -21.79
CA PRO A 39 -4.06 45.74 -22.78
C PRO A 39 -4.92 46.96 -22.43
N ASP A 40 -5.52 47.58 -23.45
CA ASP A 40 -6.48 48.69 -23.27
C ASP A 40 -7.74 48.24 -22.51
N SER A 41 -8.18 46.98 -22.69
CA SER A 41 -9.30 46.38 -21.97
C SER A 41 -9.07 46.34 -20.46
N LEU A 42 -7.92 45.80 -20.04
CA LEU A 42 -7.51 45.79 -18.63
C LEU A 42 -7.38 47.21 -18.07
N THR A 43 -6.83 48.13 -18.86
CA THR A 43 -6.70 49.54 -18.46
C THR A 43 -8.05 50.21 -18.21
N GLU A 44 -9.06 49.93 -19.02
CA GLU A 44 -10.39 50.51 -18.86
C GLU A 44 -11.13 49.91 -17.67
N LEU A 45 -11.05 48.58 -17.51
CA LEU A 45 -11.64 47.85 -16.37
C LEU A 45 -11.13 48.41 -15.03
N ILE A 46 -9.80 48.57 -14.89
CA ILE A 46 -9.20 49.06 -13.65
C ILE A 46 -9.60 50.52 -13.37
N LYS A 47 -9.78 51.36 -14.41
CA LYS A 47 -10.29 52.74 -14.23
C LYS A 47 -11.74 52.76 -13.74
N GLN A 48 -12.57 51.84 -14.20
CA GLN A 48 -13.95 51.71 -13.72
C GLN A 48 -13.96 51.39 -12.22
N TRP A 49 -13.15 50.41 -11.80
CA TRP A 49 -12.99 50.03 -10.39
C TRP A 49 -12.43 51.17 -9.52
N GLN A 50 -11.51 52.00 -10.02
CA GLN A 50 -11.05 53.21 -9.31
C GLN A 50 -12.19 54.19 -8.99
N THR A 51 -13.24 54.20 -9.80
CA THR A 51 -14.42 55.07 -9.63
C THR A 51 -15.59 54.39 -8.93
N GLY A 52 -15.44 53.13 -8.52
CA GLY A 52 -16.48 52.32 -7.89
C GLY A 52 -17.53 51.77 -8.87
N ASP A 53 -17.19 51.66 -10.16
CA ASP A 53 -18.04 50.97 -11.14
C ASP A 53 -17.58 49.51 -11.27
N PHE A 54 -18.30 48.60 -10.62
CA PHE A 54 -18.02 47.16 -10.60
C PHE A 54 -18.96 46.36 -11.52
N SER A 55 -19.64 47.03 -12.46
CA SER A 55 -20.60 46.38 -13.36
C SER A 55 -20.00 45.35 -14.33
N GLN A 56 -18.67 45.22 -14.33
CA GLN A 56 -17.89 44.27 -15.13
C GLN A 56 -17.24 43.18 -14.28
N LEU A 57 -17.55 43.08 -12.98
CA LEU A 57 -17.15 41.91 -12.21
C LEU A 57 -17.96 40.68 -12.66
N PRO A 58 -17.36 39.48 -12.61
CA PRO A 58 -18.07 38.24 -12.89
C PRO A 58 -19.21 38.04 -11.89
N ALA A 59 -20.23 37.29 -12.29
CA ALA A 59 -21.29 36.88 -11.37
C ALA A 59 -20.70 35.96 -10.30
N VAL A 60 -21.18 36.06 -9.05
CA VAL A 60 -20.80 35.15 -7.97
C VAL A 60 -22.02 34.34 -7.56
N GLU A 61 -21.95 33.03 -7.69
CA GLU A 61 -22.99 32.08 -7.30
C GLU A 61 -22.50 31.19 -6.16
N LEU A 62 -23.43 30.74 -5.32
CA LEU A 62 -23.13 29.84 -4.21
C LEU A 62 -23.52 28.41 -4.57
N LEU A 63 -22.61 27.48 -4.34
CA LEU A 63 -22.82 26.05 -4.52
C LEU A 63 -22.46 25.30 -3.23
N SER A 64 -23.17 24.21 -2.95
CA SER A 64 -22.83 23.31 -1.84
C SER A 64 -21.50 22.62 -2.07
N ASN A 65 -20.87 22.15 -0.99
CA ASN A 65 -19.61 21.42 -1.03
C ASN A 65 -19.66 20.21 -1.98
N ASN A 66 -20.79 19.51 -1.99
CA ASN A 66 -21.03 18.37 -2.89
C ASN A 66 -21.00 18.73 -4.37
N SER A 67 -21.44 19.94 -4.73
CA SER A 67 -21.46 20.42 -6.13
C SER A 67 -20.13 21.02 -6.56
N MET A 68 -19.32 21.45 -5.59
CA MET A 68 -17.99 22.03 -5.79
C MET A 68 -16.87 20.99 -5.66
N SER A 69 -17.21 19.72 -5.41
CA SER A 69 -16.25 18.65 -5.14
C SER A 69 -15.24 18.97 -4.03
N GLY A 70 -15.59 19.84 -3.07
CA GLY A 70 -14.66 20.28 -2.01
C GLY A 70 -13.95 21.61 -2.23
N ALA A 71 -13.92 22.14 -3.46
CA ALA A 71 -13.20 23.37 -3.78
C ALA A 71 -13.77 24.59 -3.05
N MET A 72 -12.93 25.60 -2.75
CA MET A 72 -13.36 26.82 -2.04
C MET A 72 -14.04 27.81 -2.98
N GLY A 73 -13.48 27.93 -4.18
CA GLY A 73 -13.98 28.70 -5.29
C GLY A 73 -13.79 27.92 -6.59
N ALA A 74 -14.46 28.37 -7.65
CA ALA A 74 -14.13 27.95 -9.00
C ALA A 74 -14.57 29.02 -10.01
N TYR A 75 -13.81 29.19 -11.09
CA TYR A 75 -14.13 30.11 -12.18
C TYR A 75 -14.53 29.34 -13.44
N ALA A 76 -15.74 29.59 -13.91
CA ALA A 76 -16.24 29.04 -15.17
C ALA A 76 -16.15 30.07 -16.30
N SER A 77 -15.24 29.83 -17.25
CA SER A 77 -15.06 30.66 -18.44
C SER A 77 -16.30 30.72 -19.35
N SER A 78 -17.05 29.61 -19.47
CA SER A 78 -18.23 29.50 -20.34
C SER A 78 -19.39 30.43 -19.95
N GLY A 79 -19.44 30.85 -18.68
CA GLY A 79 -20.48 31.74 -18.13
C GLY A 79 -19.93 32.99 -17.46
N GLU A 80 -18.61 33.21 -17.46
CA GLU A 80 -17.93 34.28 -16.72
C GLU A 80 -18.44 34.38 -15.26
N THR A 81 -18.49 33.23 -14.59
CA THR A 81 -19.10 33.09 -13.26
C THR A 81 -18.10 32.48 -12.29
N ILE A 82 -18.01 33.10 -11.12
CA ILE A 82 -17.33 32.56 -9.94
C ILE A 82 -18.36 31.77 -9.14
N TYR A 83 -18.06 30.51 -8.86
CA TYR A 83 -18.79 29.71 -7.90
C TYR A 83 -18.03 29.72 -6.58
N LEU A 84 -18.71 30.03 -5.48
CA LEU A 84 -18.16 29.96 -4.13
C LEU A 84 -18.85 28.84 -3.36
N ASN A 85 -18.06 28.10 -2.59
CA ASN A 85 -18.57 27.04 -1.75
C ASN A 85 -19.27 27.61 -0.51
N GLU A 86 -20.58 27.41 -0.42
CA GLU A 86 -21.41 27.97 0.65
C GLU A 86 -21.12 27.36 2.03
N ASP A 87 -20.74 26.09 2.06
CA ASP A 87 -20.45 25.34 3.28
C ASP A 87 -19.10 25.75 3.86
N TRP A 88 -18.08 25.88 3.01
CA TRP A 88 -16.78 26.45 3.38
C TRP A 88 -16.94 27.91 3.86
N LEU A 89 -17.66 28.73 3.08
CA LEU A 89 -17.86 30.15 3.39
C LEU A 89 -18.56 30.38 4.73
N ALA A 90 -19.34 29.41 5.22
CA ALA A 90 -20.01 29.50 6.52
C ALA A 90 -19.02 29.53 7.71
N THR A 91 -17.80 29.02 7.51
CA THR A 91 -16.75 28.91 8.53
C THR A 91 -15.47 29.68 8.19
N ALA A 92 -15.27 30.07 6.92
CA ALA A 92 -14.12 30.83 6.46
C ALA A 92 -13.95 32.18 7.18
N SER A 93 -12.71 32.65 7.28
CA SER A 93 -12.44 34.03 7.67
C SER A 93 -12.76 34.98 6.50
N GLU A 94 -13.02 36.26 6.80
CA GLU A 94 -13.22 37.27 5.74
C GLU A 94 -11.96 37.44 4.87
N GLU A 95 -10.77 37.22 5.44
CA GLU A 95 -9.51 37.27 4.71
C GLU A 95 -9.38 36.12 3.71
N ASP A 96 -9.75 34.89 4.11
CA ASP A 96 -9.70 33.72 3.24
C ASP A 96 -10.76 33.81 2.13
N ALA A 97 -11.98 34.26 2.47
CA ALA A 97 -13.05 34.49 1.50
C ALA A 97 -12.65 35.54 0.44
N LEU A 98 -11.94 36.59 0.85
CA LEU A 98 -11.39 37.58 -0.08
C LEU A 98 -10.25 37.03 -0.91
N ALA A 99 -9.39 36.18 -0.34
CA ALA A 99 -8.30 35.56 -1.08
C ALA A 99 -8.83 34.73 -2.26
N VAL A 100 -9.79 33.84 -2.00
CA VAL A 100 -10.45 33.02 -3.03
C VAL A 100 -11.15 33.90 -4.07
N LEU A 101 -11.91 34.92 -3.66
CA LEU A 101 -12.52 35.85 -4.62
C LEU A 101 -11.50 36.57 -5.52
N MET A 102 -10.31 36.87 -5.00
CA MET A 102 -9.25 37.49 -5.79
C MET A 102 -8.57 36.50 -6.73
N GLU A 103 -8.44 35.25 -6.32
CA GLU A 103 -7.91 34.13 -7.12
C GLU A 103 -8.79 33.87 -8.33
N GLU A 104 -10.09 33.70 -8.09
CA GLU A 104 -11.09 33.50 -9.14
C GLU A 104 -11.24 34.73 -10.07
N LEU A 105 -10.98 35.92 -9.54
CA LEU A 105 -10.88 37.13 -10.35
C LEU A 105 -9.65 37.10 -11.28
N GLY A 106 -8.55 36.48 -10.86
CA GLY A 106 -7.37 36.29 -11.69
C GLY A 106 -7.68 35.46 -12.93
N HIS A 107 -8.32 34.29 -12.76
CA HIS A 107 -8.78 33.46 -13.88
C HIS A 107 -9.81 34.20 -14.76
N HIS A 108 -10.72 34.95 -14.15
CA HIS A 108 -11.65 35.80 -14.91
C HIS A 108 -10.90 36.82 -15.78
N LEU A 109 -9.95 37.53 -15.18
CA LEU A 109 -9.15 38.51 -15.89
C LEU A 109 -8.38 37.86 -17.03
N ASP A 110 -7.80 36.67 -16.82
CA ASP A 110 -7.08 35.93 -17.87
C ASP A 110 -8.00 35.63 -19.05
N ASN A 111 -9.16 35.05 -18.78
CA ASN A 111 -10.16 34.75 -19.79
C ASN A 111 -10.65 35.98 -20.58
N VAL A 112 -10.76 37.17 -19.96
CA VAL A 112 -11.28 38.36 -20.66
C VAL A 112 -10.21 39.24 -21.31
N VAL A 113 -8.95 39.16 -20.88
CA VAL A 113 -7.87 40.03 -21.41
C VAL A 113 -6.85 39.29 -22.26
N ASN A 114 -6.69 37.98 -22.09
CA ASN A 114 -5.80 37.15 -22.88
C ASN A 114 -6.54 36.43 -24.02
N GLU A 115 -5.92 36.36 -25.19
CA GLU A 115 -6.46 35.59 -26.33
C GLU A 115 -6.21 34.09 -26.17
N LYS A 116 -5.19 33.76 -25.37
CA LYS A 116 -4.82 32.41 -25.01
C LYS A 116 -4.54 32.43 -23.52
N ASP A 117 -5.23 31.54 -22.83
CA ASP A 117 -4.91 31.06 -21.50
C ASP A 117 -3.41 31.11 -21.23
N ALA A 118 -3.04 31.78 -20.15
CA ALA A 118 -1.67 31.77 -19.68
C ALA A 118 -1.34 30.35 -19.14
N ALA A 119 -0.09 30.16 -18.70
CA ALA A 119 0.36 28.84 -18.27
C ALA A 119 0.63 28.85 -16.78
N GLY A 120 0.12 27.84 -16.07
CA GLY A 120 0.14 27.81 -14.61
C GLY A 120 -1.22 28.22 -14.06
N ASP A 121 -1.24 28.49 -12.76
CA ASP A 121 -2.42 28.98 -12.06
C ASP A 121 -2.31 30.51 -11.93
N GLU A 122 -2.86 31.23 -12.92
CA GLU A 122 -2.83 32.69 -12.90
C GLU A 122 -3.65 33.29 -11.77
N GLY A 123 -4.69 32.59 -11.32
CA GLY A 123 -5.52 32.99 -10.20
C GLY A 123 -4.70 33.09 -8.93
N ALA A 124 -4.03 32.00 -8.54
CA ALA A 124 -3.25 31.93 -7.31
C ALA A 124 -2.07 32.90 -7.35
N ILE A 125 -1.41 33.04 -8.50
CA ILE A 125 -0.32 34.02 -8.69
C ILE A 125 -0.87 35.45 -8.52
N PHE A 126 -2.03 35.76 -9.12
CA PHE A 126 -2.65 37.08 -9.03
C PHE A 126 -3.06 37.43 -7.60
N ALA A 127 -3.76 36.52 -6.91
CA ALA A 127 -4.15 36.69 -5.51
C ALA A 127 -2.94 36.89 -4.59
N SER A 128 -1.88 36.09 -4.78
CA SER A 128 -0.62 36.20 -4.02
C SER A 128 0.04 37.57 -4.20
N LEU A 129 0.16 38.04 -5.43
CA LEU A 129 0.72 39.37 -5.75
C LEU A 129 -0.10 40.52 -5.14
N LEU A 130 -1.43 40.42 -5.15
CA LEU A 130 -2.32 41.40 -4.53
C LEU A 130 -2.21 41.43 -2.99
N GLN A 131 -1.87 40.31 -2.37
CA GLN A 131 -1.59 40.22 -0.94
C GLN A 131 -0.14 40.61 -0.59
N GLY A 132 0.73 40.74 -1.60
CA GLY A 132 2.15 41.03 -1.40
C GLY A 132 2.93 39.81 -0.89
N LYS A 133 2.45 38.62 -1.23
CA LYS A 133 3.06 37.33 -0.94
C LYS A 133 3.93 36.91 -2.14
N ASP A 134 5.07 36.29 -1.88
CA ASP A 134 5.85 35.59 -2.91
C ASP A 134 5.22 34.22 -3.17
N PHE A 135 5.38 33.70 -4.38
CA PHE A 135 4.86 32.40 -4.83
C PHE A 135 5.99 31.57 -5.45
N ARG A 136 5.89 30.24 -5.41
CA ARG A 136 6.92 29.31 -5.92
C ARG A 136 6.82 29.18 -7.45
N ASP A 137 7.93 28.75 -8.08
CA ASP A 137 7.96 28.48 -9.53
C ASP A 137 6.99 27.35 -9.95
N GLN A 138 6.65 26.41 -9.06
CA GLN A 138 5.71 25.30 -9.32
C GLN A 138 4.28 25.78 -9.66
N VAL A 139 3.80 26.86 -9.03
CA VAL A 139 2.49 27.46 -9.34
C VAL A 139 2.42 27.96 -10.80
N ARG A 140 3.58 28.21 -11.43
CA ARG A 140 3.66 28.58 -12.86
C ARG A 140 3.57 27.37 -13.81
N GLU A 141 3.46 26.16 -13.28
CA GLU A 141 3.35 24.90 -14.02
C GLU A 141 2.08 24.09 -13.64
N GLU A 142 1.33 24.52 -12.63
CA GLU A 142 0.09 23.90 -12.14
C GLU A 142 -1.12 24.35 -12.97
N ASP A 143 -2.00 23.43 -13.37
CA ASP A 143 -3.23 23.69 -14.15
C ASP A 143 -4.37 23.02 -13.40
N ASP A 144 -5.17 23.81 -12.69
CA ASP A 144 -6.20 23.44 -11.69
C ASP A 144 -7.58 23.18 -12.32
N ARG A 145 -7.57 22.76 -13.59
CA ARG A 145 -8.77 22.48 -14.37
C ARG A 145 -9.55 21.29 -13.82
N ALA A 146 -10.82 21.53 -13.53
CA ALA A 146 -11.78 20.50 -13.19
C ALA A 146 -13.07 20.57 -14.01
N THR A 147 -13.91 19.55 -13.85
CA THR A 147 -15.28 19.54 -14.41
C THR A 147 -16.28 19.41 -13.29
N LEU A 148 -17.15 20.41 -13.13
CA LEU A 148 -18.26 20.40 -12.18
C LEU A 148 -19.58 20.04 -12.88
N GLU A 149 -20.46 19.33 -12.19
CA GLU A 149 -21.83 19.10 -12.66
C GLU A 149 -22.78 20.12 -12.03
N ILE A 150 -23.19 21.12 -12.81
CA ILE A 150 -24.01 22.23 -12.35
C ILE A 150 -25.38 22.12 -13.03
N ASN A 151 -26.43 21.89 -12.24
CA ASN A 151 -27.80 21.69 -12.75
C ASN A 151 -27.95 20.55 -13.79
N GLY A 152 -27.06 19.54 -13.74
CA GLY A 152 -27.05 18.42 -14.69
C GLY A 152 -26.29 18.69 -16.01
N GLU A 153 -25.53 19.80 -16.07
CA GLU A 153 -24.62 20.11 -17.18
C GLU A 153 -23.17 20.09 -16.69
N SER A 154 -22.26 19.53 -17.48
CA SER A 154 -20.82 19.53 -17.20
C SER A 154 -20.21 20.88 -17.57
N VAL A 155 -19.59 21.55 -16.60
CA VAL A 155 -18.94 22.85 -16.74
C VAL A 155 -17.46 22.69 -16.39
N THR A 156 -16.57 23.02 -17.33
CA THR A 156 -15.13 23.11 -17.05
C THR A 156 -14.83 24.39 -16.29
N VAL A 157 -14.05 24.26 -15.22
CA VAL A 157 -13.69 25.34 -14.31
C VAL A 157 -12.20 25.30 -13.99
N GLU A 158 -11.65 26.45 -13.59
CA GLU A 158 -10.42 26.55 -12.80
C GLU A 158 -10.84 26.59 -11.32
N GLN A 159 -10.16 25.89 -10.42
CA GLN A 159 -10.54 25.75 -9.01
C GLN A 159 -9.51 26.37 -8.07
N ALA A 160 -9.95 27.27 -7.19
CA ALA A 160 -9.20 27.59 -5.98
C ALA A 160 -9.20 26.39 -5.01
N ASP A 161 -8.20 25.52 -5.19
CA ASP A 161 -8.00 24.34 -4.40
C ASP A 161 -7.08 24.61 -3.20
N ASN A 162 -7.22 23.76 -2.18
CA ASN A 162 -6.40 23.84 -0.99
C ASN A 162 -5.18 22.92 -1.15
N PHE A 163 -4.04 23.38 -0.64
CA PHE A 163 -2.92 22.62 -0.08
C PHE A 163 -2.72 21.18 -0.61
N LYS A 164 -1.66 20.93 -1.37
CA LYS A 164 -1.36 19.57 -1.84
C LYS A 164 -0.86 18.69 -0.69
N ILE A 165 -1.59 17.63 -0.35
CA ILE A 165 -1.03 16.49 0.38
C ILE A 165 -0.42 15.55 -0.65
N THR A 166 0.83 15.16 -0.40
CA THR A 166 1.42 14.05 -1.11
C THR A 166 1.78 12.99 -0.06
N PRO A 167 1.01 11.90 0.08
CA PRO A 167 1.50 10.77 0.86
C PRO A 167 2.75 10.22 0.18
N GLN A 168 3.74 9.86 0.98
CA GLN A 168 4.92 9.14 0.53
C GLN A 168 5.02 7.87 1.36
N LEU A 169 5.05 6.73 0.68
CA LEU A 169 5.36 5.48 1.32
C LEU A 169 6.83 5.49 1.75
N VAL A 170 7.08 5.18 3.02
CA VAL A 170 8.43 4.89 3.49
C VAL A 170 8.59 3.39 3.46
N GLU A 171 9.23 2.91 2.40
CA GLU A 171 9.58 1.51 2.24
C GLU A 171 10.62 1.12 3.29
N ASN A 172 10.17 0.54 4.40
CA ASN A 172 11.05 -0.23 5.25
C ASN A 172 11.33 -1.56 4.53
N GLU A 173 12.42 -1.60 3.76
CA GLU A 173 12.98 -2.81 3.13
C GLU A 173 11.91 -3.75 2.51
N ILE A 174 11.09 -3.26 1.57
CA ILE A 174 10.16 -4.13 0.84
C ILE A 174 11.00 -5.19 0.11
N THR A 175 10.83 -6.45 0.51
CA THR A 175 11.50 -7.58 -0.14
C THR A 175 10.91 -7.79 -1.54
N ALA A 176 11.57 -8.59 -2.39
CA ALA A 176 11.05 -8.88 -3.73
C ALA A 176 9.65 -9.52 -3.74
N ASP A 177 9.20 -10.02 -2.58
CA ASP A 177 7.95 -10.74 -2.38
C ASP A 177 6.81 -9.83 -1.87
N GLY A 178 7.03 -8.51 -1.72
CA GLY A 178 6.04 -7.56 -1.20
C GLY A 178 6.05 -7.42 0.32
N ILE A 179 4.98 -6.86 0.89
CA ILE A 179 4.76 -6.75 2.34
C ILE A 179 4.00 -7.99 2.79
N GLN A 180 4.54 -8.71 3.78
CA GLN A 180 3.94 -9.94 4.28
C GLN A 180 3.00 -9.67 5.47
N ALA A 181 2.03 -10.57 5.68
CA ALA A 181 1.17 -10.54 6.84
C ALA A 181 1.99 -10.52 8.15
N GLY A 182 1.64 -9.60 9.05
CA GLY A 182 2.33 -9.35 10.31
C GLY A 182 3.51 -8.38 10.23
N GLU A 183 3.94 -7.98 9.03
CA GLU A 183 4.95 -6.92 8.88
C GLU A 183 4.33 -5.53 9.05
N THR A 184 5.14 -4.59 9.56
CA THR A 184 4.74 -3.19 9.69
C THR A 184 5.38 -2.32 8.63
N PHE A 185 4.63 -1.37 8.10
CA PHE A 185 5.11 -0.37 7.14
C PHE A 185 4.64 1.02 7.52
N GLU A 186 5.32 2.05 7.01
CA GLU A 186 5.06 3.44 7.35
C GLU A 186 4.62 4.25 6.12
N ILE A 187 3.61 5.09 6.31
CA ILE A 187 3.19 6.10 5.34
C ILE A 187 3.48 7.47 5.94
N GLU A 188 4.37 8.22 5.31
CA GLU A 188 4.65 9.61 5.62
C GLU A 188 3.68 10.52 4.89
N PHE A 189 3.13 11.49 5.60
CA PHE A 189 2.21 12.47 5.03
C PHE A 189 2.93 13.79 4.87
N LEU A 190 3.23 14.13 3.61
CA LEU A 190 3.88 15.38 3.25
C LEU A 190 2.86 16.41 2.86
N PHE A 191 3.10 17.62 3.32
CA PHE A 191 2.25 18.77 3.11
C PHE A 191 3.10 19.88 2.47
N GLU A 192 2.61 20.52 1.41
CA GLU A 192 3.26 21.67 0.77
C GLU A 192 2.64 23.03 1.13
N ASP A 193 3.39 23.90 1.81
CA ASP A 193 2.95 25.28 2.06
C ASP A 193 3.07 26.14 0.78
N LEU A 194 1.93 26.35 0.12
CA LEU A 194 1.78 27.19 -1.07
C LEU A 194 1.49 28.67 -0.76
N ILE A 195 1.27 29.03 0.52
CA ILE A 195 0.68 30.32 0.91
C ILE A 195 1.70 31.25 1.59
N THR A 196 2.72 30.72 2.29
CA THR A 196 3.67 31.56 3.03
C THR A 196 5.00 31.78 2.29
N ASN A 197 5.53 33.01 2.36
CA ASN A 197 6.77 33.40 1.67
C ASN A 197 8.04 33.03 2.47
N SER A 198 9.18 32.93 1.77
CA SER A 198 10.47 32.57 2.37
C SER A 198 11.01 33.58 3.41
N GLU A 199 10.51 34.81 3.45
CA GLU A 199 10.93 35.77 4.48
C GLU A 199 10.22 35.55 5.82
N SER A 200 8.96 35.09 5.80
CA SER A 200 8.17 34.80 7.00
C SER A 200 8.24 33.32 7.42
N ASN A 201 8.56 32.44 6.46
CA ASN A 201 8.72 31.01 6.63
C ASN A 201 9.92 30.51 5.78
N PRO A 202 11.17 30.77 6.21
CA PRO A 202 12.37 30.53 5.41
C PRO A 202 12.63 29.08 5.05
N ASN A 203 12.02 28.14 5.78
CA ASN A 203 12.14 26.72 5.52
C ASN A 203 10.88 26.13 4.84
N GLY A 204 9.87 26.95 4.52
CA GLY A 204 8.63 26.48 3.91
C GLY A 204 7.86 25.48 4.77
N VAL A 205 7.92 25.65 6.09
CA VAL A 205 7.30 24.79 7.10
C VAL A 205 5.78 24.85 7.03
N VAL A 206 5.13 23.69 7.03
CA VAL A 206 3.68 23.62 7.15
C VAL A 206 3.28 23.91 8.59
N LEU A 207 2.50 24.97 8.82
CA LEU A 207 2.09 25.32 10.19
C LEU A 207 1.08 24.32 10.78
N SER A 208 0.25 23.70 9.94
CA SER A 208 -0.63 22.61 10.34
C SER A 208 -1.12 21.82 9.13
N GLY A 209 -1.28 20.51 9.30
CA GLY A 209 -1.88 19.62 8.31
C GLY A 209 -2.68 18.53 9.02
N TYR A 210 -3.93 18.34 8.60
CA TYR A 210 -4.86 17.35 9.16
C TYR A 210 -5.67 16.70 8.04
N THR A 211 -5.98 15.42 8.18
CA THR A 211 -6.80 14.66 7.22
C THR A 211 -7.46 13.45 7.89
N ASP A 212 -8.53 12.92 7.31
CA ASP A 212 -8.99 11.57 7.62
C ASP A 212 -8.23 10.57 6.76
N VAL A 213 -7.91 9.40 7.33
CA VAL A 213 -7.35 8.28 6.59
C VAL A 213 -8.29 7.11 6.72
N LEU A 214 -8.91 6.71 5.62
CA LEU A 214 -9.65 5.47 5.50
C LEU A 214 -8.70 4.38 5.00
N PHE A 215 -8.87 3.17 5.51
CA PHE A 215 -8.12 2.00 5.10
C PHE A 215 -9.01 0.76 5.16
N ASN A 216 -8.71 -0.28 4.37
CA ASN A 216 -9.42 -1.54 4.51
C ASN A 216 -8.90 -2.31 5.75
N PRO A 217 -9.71 -2.48 6.81
CA PRO A 217 -9.26 -3.14 8.04
C PRO A 217 -9.04 -4.64 7.89
N THR A 218 -9.47 -5.27 6.79
CA THR A 218 -9.15 -6.67 6.50
C THR A 218 -7.75 -6.86 5.93
N SER A 219 -7.14 -5.79 5.42
CA SER A 219 -5.86 -5.86 4.70
C SER A 219 -4.75 -5.22 5.53
N VAL A 220 -5.05 -4.14 6.25
CA VAL A 220 -4.11 -3.45 7.13
C VAL A 220 -4.79 -2.97 8.40
N LEU A 221 -4.07 -2.99 9.52
CA LEU A 221 -4.50 -2.38 10.78
C LEU A 221 -3.54 -1.27 11.18
N LEU A 222 -4.04 -0.22 11.83
CA LEU A 222 -3.16 0.77 12.45
C LEU A 222 -2.42 0.10 13.62
N ALA A 223 -1.09 0.13 13.60
CA ALA A 223 -0.27 -0.47 14.64
C ALA A 223 -0.50 0.22 16.01
N GLU A 224 -0.20 -0.48 17.10
CA GLU A 224 -0.27 0.12 18.44
C GLU A 224 0.72 1.29 18.55
N ASN A 225 0.23 2.49 18.90
CA ASN A 225 1.01 3.73 18.82
C ASN A 225 1.54 4.06 17.40
N GLY A 226 0.88 3.56 16.35
CA GLY A 226 1.24 3.78 14.95
C GLY A 226 0.97 5.18 14.43
N ILE A 227 0.98 6.21 15.28
CA ILE A 227 0.91 7.61 14.87
C ILE A 227 2.12 8.31 15.45
N SER A 228 2.98 8.82 14.58
CA SER A 228 4.12 9.65 14.96
C SER A 228 4.12 10.97 14.18
N TYR A 229 4.97 11.92 14.61
CA TYR A 229 4.96 13.29 14.11
C TYR A 229 6.35 13.70 13.64
N GLY A 230 6.40 14.51 12.59
CA GLY A 230 7.65 15.07 12.08
C GLY A 230 8.40 15.90 13.13
N GLU A 231 9.71 16.05 12.95
CA GLU A 231 10.53 16.84 13.86
C GLU A 231 10.01 18.29 13.93
N GLY A 232 9.67 18.76 15.13
CA GLY A 232 9.15 20.11 15.35
C GLY A 232 7.62 20.23 15.28
N TYR A 233 6.90 19.15 14.97
CA TYR A 233 5.44 19.09 15.00
C TYR A 233 4.91 18.50 16.30
N THR A 234 3.69 18.90 16.67
CA THR A 234 2.95 18.36 17.82
C THR A 234 1.48 18.15 17.50
N THR A 235 0.80 17.34 18.32
CA THR A 235 -0.65 17.07 18.19
C THR A 235 -1.55 18.22 18.64
N ASN A 236 -1.02 19.25 19.30
CA ASN A 236 -1.86 20.22 20.00
C ASN A 236 -1.22 21.61 20.04
N GLN A 237 -1.97 22.62 19.58
CA GLN A 237 -1.69 24.02 19.93
C GLN A 237 -2.83 24.74 20.64
N THR A 238 -4.11 24.34 20.49
CA THR A 238 -5.25 25.15 20.99
C THR A 238 -6.45 24.38 21.58
N GLY A 239 -6.39 23.06 21.77
CA GLY A 239 -7.20 22.40 22.81
C GLY A 239 -8.63 21.94 22.49
N GLU A 240 -9.02 21.70 21.24
CA GLU A 240 -10.12 20.77 20.96
C GLU A 240 -9.56 19.47 20.38
N ASN A 241 -10.03 18.34 20.90
CA ASN A 241 -9.45 17.00 20.75
C ASN A 241 -9.36 16.54 19.28
N ARG A 242 -8.23 16.75 18.63
CA ARG A 242 -7.87 16.07 17.37
C ARG A 242 -6.85 14.97 17.62
N LEU A 243 -7.18 14.13 18.59
CA LEU A 243 -6.55 12.82 18.71
C LEU A 243 -7.03 12.06 17.48
N GLY A 244 -6.12 11.49 16.69
CA GLY A 244 -6.44 10.41 15.77
C GLY A 244 -7.12 9.31 16.58
N ASN A 245 -8.42 9.43 16.76
CA ASN A 245 -9.21 8.44 17.45
C ASN A 245 -9.44 7.39 16.39
N ASN A 246 -8.96 6.18 16.67
CA ASN A 246 -9.46 4.97 16.04
C ASN A 246 -10.95 4.88 16.46
N GLY A 247 -11.79 5.67 15.79
CA GLY A 247 -13.20 5.80 16.06
C GLY A 247 -13.80 4.42 15.95
N GLU A 248 -14.65 4.07 16.92
CA GLU A 248 -15.32 2.77 17.00
C GLU A 248 -16.00 2.41 15.67
N GLN A 249 -15.28 1.71 14.77
CA GLN A 249 -15.71 0.92 13.59
C GLN A 249 -14.83 1.11 12.33
N VAL A 250 -14.35 -0.02 11.78
CA VAL A 250 -14.06 -0.29 10.35
C VAL A 250 -13.11 0.63 9.56
N GLY A 251 -11.83 0.72 9.96
CA GLY A 251 -10.79 1.16 9.01
C GLY A 251 -10.77 2.66 8.73
N ARG A 252 -10.76 3.47 9.78
CA ARG A 252 -10.64 4.93 9.68
C ARG A 252 -9.84 5.51 10.84
N VAL A 253 -8.88 6.36 10.53
CA VAL A 253 -8.26 7.31 11.47
C VAL A 253 -8.84 8.69 11.16
N SER A 254 -9.66 9.21 12.07
CA SER A 254 -10.30 10.53 11.84
C SER A 254 -9.41 11.66 12.31
N GLU A 255 -9.35 12.74 11.55
CA GLU A 255 -8.63 14.00 11.84
C GLU A 255 -7.18 13.81 12.30
N VAL A 256 -6.47 12.84 11.71
CA VAL A 256 -5.05 12.65 12.00
C VAL A 256 -4.24 13.80 11.40
N GLY A 257 -3.32 14.35 12.20
CA GLY A 257 -2.49 15.46 11.76
C GLY A 257 -1.60 16.02 12.84
N ALA A 258 -0.86 17.06 12.48
CA ALA A 258 0.03 17.76 13.39
C ALA A 258 0.14 19.24 13.03
N ALA A 259 0.57 20.03 14.01
CA ALA A 259 0.80 21.47 13.85
C ALA A 259 2.10 21.91 14.50
N THR A 260 2.63 23.03 14.02
CA THR A 260 3.78 23.71 14.59
C THR A 260 3.63 25.23 14.52
N SER A 261 4.24 25.90 15.49
CA SER A 261 4.35 27.37 15.54
C SER A 261 5.78 27.79 15.21
N ASP A 262 6.68 26.83 14.99
CA ASP A 262 8.07 27.08 14.65
C ASP A 262 8.23 27.15 13.14
N VAL A 263 8.14 28.36 12.60
CA VAL A 263 8.41 28.68 11.19
C VAL A 263 9.85 28.37 10.75
N ASN A 264 10.73 27.92 11.66
CA ASN A 264 12.10 27.49 11.36
C ASN A 264 12.32 25.99 11.56
N ALA A 265 11.27 25.18 11.73
CA ALA A 265 11.38 23.72 11.75
C ALA A 265 12.12 23.19 10.50
N PRO A 266 12.76 22.00 10.58
CA PRO A 266 13.48 21.43 9.45
C PRO A 266 12.55 21.25 8.24
N ALA A 267 13.11 21.43 7.03
CA ALA A 267 12.38 21.43 5.76
C ALA A 267 11.75 20.08 5.35
N SER A 268 11.75 19.07 6.23
CA SER A 268 11.00 17.85 5.97
C SER A 268 9.52 18.21 5.98
N GLN A 269 8.87 18.11 4.82
CA GLN A 269 7.43 18.37 4.65
C GLN A 269 6.57 17.33 5.36
N VAL A 270 7.17 16.31 5.98
CA VAL A 270 6.48 15.26 6.74
C VAL A 270 5.85 15.88 7.99
N VAL A 271 4.52 15.99 7.99
CA VAL A 271 3.74 16.52 9.12
C VAL A 271 3.46 15.41 10.13
N PHE A 272 3.08 14.23 9.67
CA PHE A 272 2.86 13.05 10.50
C PHE A 272 3.12 11.76 9.70
N THR A 273 3.28 10.66 10.44
CA THR A 273 3.50 9.31 9.90
C THR A 273 2.50 8.35 10.52
N LEU A 274 1.91 7.49 9.69
CA LEU A 274 1.10 6.36 10.12
C LEU A 274 1.87 5.05 9.94
N THR A 275 1.94 4.25 10.99
CA THR A 275 2.49 2.89 10.96
C THR A 275 1.33 1.91 10.92
N PHE A 276 1.29 1.09 9.88
CA PHE A 276 0.32 0.02 9.69
C PHE A 276 0.97 -1.33 9.89
N GLU A 277 0.18 -2.31 10.30
CA GLU A 277 0.50 -3.73 10.31
C GLU A 277 -0.32 -4.42 9.21
N ALA A 278 0.36 -5.09 8.29
CA ALA A 278 -0.27 -5.88 7.26
C ALA A 278 -1.02 -7.06 7.89
N GLN A 279 -2.29 -7.23 7.53
CA GLN A 279 -3.07 -8.40 7.95
C GLN A 279 -2.98 -9.54 6.94
N THR A 280 -2.50 -9.22 5.75
CA THR A 280 -2.43 -10.11 4.59
C THR A 280 -1.18 -9.78 3.81
N ASP A 281 -0.71 -10.71 2.99
CA ASP A 281 0.37 -10.41 2.04
C ASP A 281 -0.17 -9.48 0.96
N PHE A 282 0.61 -8.49 0.53
CA PHE A 282 0.28 -7.67 -0.63
C PHE A 282 1.52 -7.00 -1.23
N THR A 283 1.45 -6.73 -2.53
CA THR A 283 2.36 -5.81 -3.18
C THR A 283 1.72 -4.42 -3.19
N LEU A 284 2.55 -3.40 -2.93
CA LEU A 284 2.18 -2.03 -3.25
C LEU A 284 2.58 -1.79 -4.70
N ASP A 285 1.65 -1.32 -5.52
CA ASP A 285 2.01 -0.77 -6.82
C ASP A 285 2.90 0.47 -6.61
N PRO A 286 3.78 0.83 -7.55
CA PRO A 286 4.51 2.09 -7.45
C PRO A 286 3.49 3.23 -7.34
N VAL A 287 3.46 3.85 -6.16
CA VAL A 287 2.61 4.97 -5.71
C VAL A 287 2.15 5.80 -6.91
N THR A 288 0.95 5.51 -7.38
CA THR A 288 0.26 6.34 -8.35
C THR A 288 -0.92 6.93 -7.60
N ILE A 289 -0.72 8.14 -7.08
CA ILE A 289 -1.79 8.91 -6.45
C ILE A 289 -2.80 9.23 -7.55
N GLU A 290 -3.91 8.50 -7.56
CA GLU A 290 -5.05 8.81 -8.40
C GLU A 290 -6.04 9.68 -7.61
N ALA A 291 -6.41 10.83 -8.16
CA ALA A 291 -7.44 11.70 -7.59
C ALA A 291 -8.82 11.12 -7.93
N GLU A 292 -9.34 10.21 -7.09
CA GLU A 292 -10.70 9.70 -7.21
C GLU A 292 -11.40 9.70 -5.84
N LYS A 293 -12.67 10.10 -5.83
CA LYS A 293 -13.52 9.99 -4.64
C LYS A 293 -13.88 8.50 -4.48
N PRO A 294 -13.60 7.85 -3.33
CA PRO A 294 -13.88 6.44 -3.18
C PRO A 294 -15.39 6.20 -3.12
N ASP A 295 -15.94 5.60 -4.17
CA ASP A 295 -17.36 5.22 -4.23
C ASP A 295 -17.63 3.89 -3.48
N GLU A 296 -16.61 3.02 -3.30
CA GLU A 296 -16.66 1.77 -2.49
C GLU A 296 -15.27 1.38 -1.92
N PRO A 297 -15.19 0.66 -0.78
CA PRO A 297 -13.92 0.21 -0.22
C PRO A 297 -13.33 -0.96 -1.03
N LYS A 298 -12.33 -0.66 -1.87
CA LYS A 298 -11.32 -1.64 -2.30
C LYS A 298 -10.27 -1.81 -1.19
N ASN A 299 -9.23 -2.64 -1.35
CA ASN A 299 -8.05 -2.53 -0.48
C ASN A 299 -7.37 -1.20 -0.73
N LEU A 300 -7.80 -0.21 0.02
CA LEU A 300 -7.56 1.17 -0.34
C LEU A 300 -7.19 1.91 0.91
N ILE A 301 -6.08 2.64 0.86
CA ILE A 301 -5.78 3.69 1.80
C ILE A 301 -6.23 4.98 1.12
N THR A 302 -7.40 5.47 1.49
CA THR A 302 -7.90 6.75 0.99
C THR A 302 -7.67 7.82 2.04
N ILE A 303 -7.01 8.88 1.63
CA ILE A 303 -6.88 10.10 2.41
C ILE A 303 -8.11 10.93 2.06
N ALA A 304 -9.05 11.03 3.00
CA ALA A 304 -10.27 11.82 2.84
C ALA A 304 -10.25 13.02 3.76
N SER A 305 -10.86 14.11 3.34
CA SER A 305 -11.31 15.14 4.28
C SER A 305 -12.84 15.10 4.29
N SER A 306 -13.45 14.63 5.38
CA SER A 306 -14.89 14.74 5.57
C SER A 306 -15.20 15.86 6.55
N ASP A 307 -15.86 16.90 6.03
CA ASP A 307 -16.28 18.14 6.67
C ASP A 307 -16.60 18.14 8.19
N GLU A 308 -16.27 19.29 8.81
CA GLU A 308 -17.02 20.08 9.82
C GLU A 308 -16.16 20.71 10.96
N ASP A 309 -14.85 20.94 10.83
CA ASP A 309 -14.19 22.10 11.50
C ASP A 309 -12.78 22.42 10.93
N GLN A 310 -12.67 23.58 10.27
CA GLN A 310 -11.51 24.47 10.13
C GLN A 310 -10.08 23.96 9.85
N THR A 311 -9.56 24.53 8.74
CA THR A 311 -8.18 24.88 8.34
C THR A 311 -7.35 23.87 7.52
N ARG A 312 -7.55 23.98 6.19
CA ARG A 312 -6.72 23.58 5.02
C ARG A 312 -7.03 22.18 4.46
N ASN A 313 -7.94 22.13 3.47
CA ASN A 313 -8.54 20.92 2.88
C ASN A 313 -7.79 20.38 1.67
N THR A 314 -6.98 19.38 1.87
CA THR A 314 -6.10 18.85 0.83
C THR A 314 -6.82 17.98 -0.19
N GLU A 315 -6.26 17.83 -1.39
CA GLU A 315 -6.68 16.83 -2.37
C GLU A 315 -6.74 15.42 -1.76
N TYR A 316 -7.63 14.58 -2.28
CA TYR A 316 -7.70 13.16 -1.93
C TYR A 316 -6.45 12.47 -2.50
N GLY A 317 -5.63 11.91 -1.62
CA GLY A 317 -4.61 10.95 -2.02
C GLY A 317 -5.15 9.53 -1.86
N GLN A 318 -5.14 8.74 -2.93
CA GLN A 318 -5.52 7.33 -2.88
C GLN A 318 -4.29 6.48 -3.12
N GLU A 319 -4.02 5.53 -2.22
CA GLU A 319 -3.09 4.44 -2.46
C GLU A 319 -3.86 3.13 -2.49
N THR A 320 -3.78 2.42 -3.61
CA THR A 320 -4.44 1.13 -3.79
C THR A 320 -3.48 0.04 -3.35
N ILE A 321 -3.87 -0.74 -2.35
CA ILE A 321 -3.19 -1.98 -2.02
C ILE A 321 -3.54 -2.98 -3.14
N GLY A 322 -2.51 -3.55 -3.77
CA GLY A 322 -2.67 -4.48 -4.87
C GLY A 322 -3.56 -5.68 -4.52
N PRO A 323 -4.07 -6.39 -5.54
CA PRO A 323 -4.81 -7.63 -5.35
C PRO A 323 -3.96 -8.65 -4.58
N ALA A 324 -4.60 -9.37 -3.67
CA ALA A 324 -4.00 -10.43 -2.87
C ALA A 324 -5.00 -11.55 -2.54
N VAL A 325 -4.45 -12.71 -2.22
CA VAL A 325 -5.18 -13.89 -1.75
C VAL A 325 -4.79 -14.13 -0.29
N ASN A 326 -5.76 -14.04 0.60
CA ASN A 326 -5.54 -14.14 2.03
C ASN A 326 -5.74 -15.58 2.48
N ILE A 327 -4.91 -16.06 3.41
CA ILE A 327 -5.05 -17.37 4.06
C ILE A 327 -5.23 -17.16 5.57
N ILE A 328 -6.24 -17.81 6.15
CA ILE A 328 -6.53 -17.74 7.58
C ILE A 328 -6.55 -19.17 8.12
N GLU A 329 -5.50 -19.55 8.85
CA GLU A 329 -5.44 -20.85 9.52
C GLU A 329 -6.31 -20.87 10.78
N SER A 330 -7.00 -21.98 11.02
CA SER A 330 -7.71 -22.25 12.27
C SER A 330 -6.73 -22.18 13.46
N GLU A 331 -7.13 -21.49 14.52
CA GLU A 331 -6.35 -21.34 15.75
C GLU A 331 -4.89 -20.83 15.57
N GLY A 332 -4.56 -20.30 14.38
CA GLY A 332 -3.24 -19.78 14.01
C GLY A 332 -2.26 -20.80 13.43
N SER A 333 -2.66 -22.07 13.22
CA SER A 333 -1.84 -23.10 12.60
C SER A 333 -2.67 -24.29 12.14
N THR A 334 -2.32 -24.90 11.01
CA THR A 334 -2.98 -26.14 10.54
C THR A 334 -2.40 -27.38 11.23
N GLU A 335 -3.15 -27.99 12.16
CA GLU A 335 -2.76 -29.21 12.91
C GLU A 335 -3.67 -30.40 12.59
N VAL A 336 -3.13 -31.42 11.93
CA VAL A 336 -3.86 -32.65 11.55
C VAL A 336 -3.27 -33.89 12.20
N SER A 337 -4.04 -34.98 12.29
CA SER A 337 -3.61 -36.21 12.95
C SER A 337 -4.01 -37.44 12.14
N GLU A 338 -3.16 -38.45 12.12
CA GLU A 338 -3.36 -39.72 11.40
C GLU A 338 -4.52 -40.55 11.97
N ASP A 339 -4.91 -40.34 13.23
CA ASP A 339 -6.12 -40.94 13.80
C ASP A 339 -7.44 -40.35 13.25
N GLY A 340 -7.34 -39.46 12.27
CA GLY A 340 -8.46 -38.88 11.55
C GLY A 340 -8.92 -37.52 12.07
N ALA A 341 -8.16 -36.87 12.97
CA ALA A 341 -8.40 -35.47 13.27
C ALA A 341 -8.02 -34.60 12.05
N THR A 342 -8.99 -33.82 11.58
CA THR A 342 -8.83 -32.91 10.45
C THR A 342 -8.78 -31.48 10.93
N ASP A 343 -8.20 -30.62 10.10
CA ASP A 343 -8.19 -29.18 10.32
C ASP A 343 -8.57 -28.42 9.05
N SER A 344 -8.71 -27.10 9.13
CA SER A 344 -9.10 -26.29 7.99
C SER A 344 -8.52 -24.89 8.03
N TYR A 345 -8.19 -24.35 6.87
CA TYR A 345 -7.86 -22.95 6.70
C TYR A 345 -8.80 -22.33 5.65
N GLU A 346 -8.97 -21.02 5.72
CA GLU A 346 -9.85 -20.26 4.84
C GLU A 346 -9.04 -19.43 3.83
N LEU A 347 -9.56 -19.28 2.61
CA LEU A 347 -9.07 -18.32 1.63
C LEU A 347 -10.10 -17.26 1.32
N VAL A 348 -9.67 -16.02 1.08
CA VAL A 348 -10.53 -14.93 0.59
C VAL A 348 -9.71 -13.95 -0.24
N LEU A 349 -10.32 -13.32 -1.24
CA LEU A 349 -9.66 -12.24 -1.96
C LEU A 349 -9.79 -10.94 -1.19
N ASN A 350 -8.76 -10.09 -1.28
CA ASN A 350 -8.79 -8.79 -0.64
C ASN A 350 -9.55 -7.73 -1.50
N SER A 351 -9.63 -7.89 -2.83
CA SER A 351 -10.37 -6.99 -3.73
C SER A 351 -11.31 -7.73 -4.69
N GLN A 352 -12.33 -7.02 -5.17
CA GLN A 352 -13.22 -7.51 -6.21
C GLN A 352 -12.45 -7.70 -7.53
N PRO A 353 -12.38 -8.91 -8.09
CA PRO A 353 -11.74 -9.14 -9.36
C PRO A 353 -12.67 -8.72 -10.51
N THR A 354 -12.08 -8.38 -11.66
CA THR A 354 -12.80 -8.01 -12.90
C THR A 354 -13.35 -9.23 -13.65
N ALA A 355 -12.88 -10.43 -13.33
CA ALA A 355 -13.32 -11.73 -13.83
C ALA A 355 -13.13 -12.81 -12.73
N ASP A 356 -13.47 -14.06 -13.03
CA ASP A 356 -13.25 -15.14 -12.06
C ASP A 356 -11.75 -15.34 -11.79
N VAL A 357 -11.40 -15.57 -10.52
CA VAL A 357 -10.07 -15.94 -10.04
C VAL A 357 -10.13 -17.36 -9.54
N THR A 358 -9.32 -18.24 -10.13
CA THR A 358 -9.24 -19.65 -9.69
C THR A 358 -7.91 -19.87 -8.99
N ILE A 359 -7.96 -20.31 -7.73
CA ILE A 359 -6.80 -20.69 -6.92
C ILE A 359 -6.66 -22.21 -7.00
N GLU A 360 -5.54 -22.70 -7.53
CA GLU A 360 -5.17 -24.11 -7.51
C GLU A 360 -4.39 -24.42 -6.24
N ILE A 361 -4.72 -25.55 -5.61
CA ILE A 361 -4.12 -26.00 -4.35
C ILE A 361 -3.44 -27.34 -4.61
N SER A 362 -2.16 -27.44 -4.25
CA SER A 362 -1.36 -28.63 -4.45
C SER A 362 -0.47 -28.91 -3.26
N ASN A 363 -0.20 -30.17 -2.97
CA ASN A 363 0.73 -30.57 -1.92
C ASN A 363 1.58 -31.75 -2.39
N ILE A 364 2.76 -31.88 -1.79
CA ILE A 364 3.66 -33.02 -2.01
C ILE A 364 3.89 -33.70 -0.65
N GLY A 365 2.97 -34.56 -0.21
CA GLY A 365 3.17 -35.27 1.06
C GLY A 365 1.96 -36.02 1.57
N GLN A 366 1.96 -36.32 2.86
CA GLN A 366 1.00 -37.16 3.58
C GLN A 366 -0.28 -36.44 4.01
N VAL A 367 -0.64 -35.34 3.33
CA VAL A 367 -1.95 -34.72 3.54
C VAL A 367 -2.78 -34.78 2.27
N SER A 368 -4.09 -34.79 2.45
CA SER A 368 -5.06 -34.51 1.40
C SER A 368 -5.79 -33.22 1.72
N VAL A 369 -6.11 -32.45 0.67
CA VAL A 369 -6.85 -31.19 0.77
C VAL A 369 -8.13 -31.27 -0.05
N GLU A 370 -9.24 -30.76 0.48
CA GLU A 370 -10.50 -30.68 -0.25
C GLU A 370 -11.19 -29.33 0.05
N PRO A 371 -11.54 -28.54 -0.98
CA PRO A 371 -11.30 -28.78 -2.41
C PRO A 371 -9.84 -28.50 -2.84
N THR A 372 -9.41 -29.07 -3.97
CA THR A 372 -8.09 -28.79 -4.58
C THR A 372 -8.07 -27.53 -5.46
N SER A 373 -9.21 -26.86 -5.62
CA SER A 373 -9.33 -25.61 -6.35
C SER A 373 -10.48 -24.78 -5.81
N LEU A 374 -10.27 -23.47 -5.68
CA LEU A 374 -11.29 -22.51 -5.27
C LEU A 374 -11.53 -21.50 -6.39
N THR A 375 -12.77 -21.11 -6.63
CA THR A 375 -13.10 -20.08 -7.61
C THR A 375 -13.80 -18.92 -6.91
N PHE A 376 -13.19 -17.75 -7.01
CA PHE A 376 -13.75 -16.48 -6.60
C PHE A 376 -14.25 -15.74 -7.84
N THR A 377 -15.45 -15.19 -7.75
CA THR A 377 -16.17 -14.43 -8.77
C THR A 377 -16.29 -12.99 -8.28
N PRO A 378 -16.58 -12.03 -9.17
CA PRO A 378 -16.88 -10.66 -8.75
C PRO A 378 -18.01 -10.57 -7.71
N GLU A 379 -18.87 -11.57 -7.56
CA GLU A 379 -19.97 -11.59 -6.59
C GLU A 379 -19.66 -12.28 -5.25
N ASN A 380 -18.56 -13.03 -5.12
CA ASN A 380 -18.23 -13.77 -3.89
C ASN A 380 -16.75 -13.67 -3.48
N TRP A 381 -15.99 -12.75 -4.07
CA TRP A 381 -14.57 -12.52 -3.79
C TRP A 381 -14.27 -12.26 -2.31
N ASP A 382 -15.20 -11.59 -1.63
CA ASP A 382 -15.13 -11.20 -0.22
C ASP A 382 -15.68 -12.27 0.74
N THR A 383 -16.13 -13.40 0.21
CA THR A 383 -16.67 -14.51 0.99
C THR A 383 -15.59 -15.57 1.19
N THR A 384 -15.24 -15.86 2.43
CA THR A 384 -14.24 -16.88 2.75
C THR A 384 -14.65 -18.26 2.24
N GLN A 385 -13.69 -18.98 1.65
CA GLN A 385 -13.85 -20.35 1.18
C GLN A 385 -12.91 -21.27 1.96
N VAL A 386 -13.45 -22.37 2.47
CA VAL A 386 -12.75 -23.25 3.40
C VAL A 386 -12.06 -24.39 2.65
N VAL A 387 -10.82 -24.68 3.02
CA VAL A 387 -10.08 -25.87 2.61
C VAL A 387 -9.91 -26.76 3.83
N THR A 388 -10.38 -28.00 3.73
CA THR A 388 -10.18 -29.00 4.79
C THR A 388 -8.91 -29.79 4.50
N VAL A 389 -8.07 -29.96 5.50
CA VAL A 389 -6.82 -30.72 5.47
C VAL A 389 -7.00 -31.99 6.29
N THR A 390 -6.56 -33.12 5.75
CA THR A 390 -6.63 -34.43 6.41
C THR A 390 -5.29 -35.14 6.26
N ALA A 391 -4.74 -35.63 7.35
CA ALA A 391 -3.55 -36.47 7.33
C ALA A 391 -3.87 -37.84 6.70
N THR A 392 -2.88 -38.43 6.04
CA THR A 392 -2.94 -39.77 5.48
C THR A 392 -2.52 -40.74 6.57
N ASP A 393 -3.46 -41.54 7.06
CA ASP A 393 -3.20 -42.62 8.00
C ASP A 393 -2.40 -43.73 7.32
N ASP A 394 -1.18 -43.98 7.80
CA ASP A 394 -0.35 -45.10 7.37
C ASP A 394 0.26 -45.87 8.57
N ASN A 395 1.10 -46.89 8.30
CA ASN A 395 1.57 -47.79 9.35
C ASN A 395 3.02 -47.50 9.79
N PHE A 396 3.63 -46.42 9.32
CA PHE A 396 5.00 -46.06 9.62
C PHE A 396 5.03 -44.97 10.68
N ALA A 397 5.80 -45.19 11.75
CA ALA A 397 5.98 -44.15 12.76
C ALA A 397 7.08 -43.18 12.31
N GLU A 398 6.69 -41.98 11.90
CA GLU A 398 7.61 -40.97 11.38
C GLU A 398 7.87 -39.84 12.38
N GLY A 399 7.03 -39.76 13.41
CA GLY A 399 7.04 -38.68 14.38
C GLY A 399 6.42 -37.39 13.83
N GLU A 400 6.39 -36.34 14.65
CA GLU A 400 5.83 -35.05 14.21
C GLU A 400 6.63 -34.49 13.03
N HIS A 401 5.91 -34.21 11.94
CA HIS A 401 6.49 -33.68 10.71
C HIS A 401 5.53 -32.72 10.02
N THR A 402 6.02 -32.00 9.01
CA THR A 402 5.27 -30.93 8.34
C THR A 402 5.25 -31.15 6.84
N THR A 403 4.07 -30.98 6.22
CA THR A 403 3.91 -30.99 4.75
C THR A 403 3.51 -29.59 4.25
N PRO A 404 4.20 -29.00 3.25
CA PRO A 404 3.77 -27.76 2.65
C PRO A 404 2.59 -27.97 1.69
N ILE A 405 1.58 -27.11 1.80
CA ILE A 405 0.47 -26.95 0.87
C ILE A 405 0.72 -25.66 0.10
N ASN A 406 0.83 -25.78 -1.22
CA ASN A 406 1.15 -24.69 -2.14
C ASN A 406 -0.09 -24.21 -2.88
N HIS A 407 -0.10 -22.92 -3.19
CA HIS A 407 -1.21 -22.24 -3.85
C HIS A 407 -0.70 -21.49 -5.07
N SER A 408 -1.51 -21.44 -6.12
CA SER A 408 -1.21 -20.65 -7.31
C SER A 408 -2.47 -20.16 -7.98
N VAL A 409 -2.43 -18.98 -8.57
CA VAL A 409 -3.51 -18.49 -9.43
C VAL A 409 -3.46 -19.23 -10.78
N ALA A 410 -4.58 -19.78 -11.21
CA ALA A 410 -4.68 -20.53 -12.46
C ALA A 410 -4.58 -19.60 -13.68
N ASP A 411 -3.93 -20.08 -14.74
CA ASP A 411 -3.91 -19.42 -16.05
C ASP A 411 -5.34 -19.13 -16.53
N GLY A 412 -5.60 -17.88 -16.94
CA GLY A 412 -6.92 -17.45 -17.42
C GLY A 412 -7.87 -16.92 -16.34
N SER A 413 -7.38 -16.79 -15.10
CA SER A 413 -7.99 -15.94 -14.07
C SER A 413 -7.94 -14.45 -14.44
N ALA A 414 -8.61 -13.59 -13.66
CA ALA A 414 -8.52 -12.14 -13.82
C ALA A 414 -7.07 -11.64 -13.87
N ASP A 415 -6.74 -10.81 -14.85
CA ASP A 415 -5.35 -10.42 -15.21
C ASP A 415 -4.62 -9.80 -14.01
N GLU A 416 -5.32 -9.01 -13.20
CA GLU A 416 -4.79 -8.36 -12.01
C GLU A 416 -4.33 -9.36 -10.92
N TYR A 417 -4.82 -10.61 -10.94
CA TYR A 417 -4.43 -11.65 -9.97
C TYR A 417 -3.34 -12.59 -10.47
N LEU A 418 -2.93 -12.55 -11.74
CA LEU A 418 -2.03 -13.55 -12.32
C LEU A 418 -0.62 -13.54 -11.73
N ASP A 419 -0.13 -12.37 -11.31
CA ASP A 419 1.20 -12.20 -10.73
C ASP A 419 1.17 -12.13 -9.18
N VAL A 420 0.03 -12.42 -8.56
CA VAL A 420 -0.12 -12.40 -7.10
C VAL A 420 0.56 -13.62 -6.48
N GLY A 421 1.54 -13.36 -5.62
CA GLY A 421 2.13 -14.39 -4.75
C GLY A 421 1.12 -14.83 -3.69
N ILE A 422 1.04 -16.14 -3.45
CA ILE A 422 0.19 -16.72 -2.40
C ILE A 422 1.09 -17.51 -1.45
N SER A 423 1.01 -17.20 -0.16
CA SER A 423 1.74 -17.93 0.88
C SER A 423 1.37 -19.40 0.94
N ASN A 424 2.35 -20.25 1.25
CA ASN A 424 2.12 -21.67 1.49
C ASN A 424 1.61 -21.90 2.91
N VAL A 425 0.75 -22.91 3.09
CA VAL A 425 0.34 -23.41 4.41
C VAL A 425 1.24 -24.56 4.84
N ALA A 426 1.68 -24.56 6.10
CA ALA A 426 2.44 -25.65 6.70
C ALA A 426 1.50 -26.55 7.52
N ALA A 427 1.14 -27.72 7.00
CA ALA A 427 0.34 -28.68 7.74
C ALA A 427 1.21 -29.49 8.69
N ASN A 428 1.01 -29.32 10.00
CA ASN A 428 1.69 -30.08 11.04
C ASN A 428 0.94 -31.39 11.30
N ILE A 429 1.62 -32.51 11.10
CA ILE A 429 1.05 -33.86 11.21
C ILE A 429 1.45 -34.44 12.56
N ILE A 430 0.44 -34.69 13.39
CA ILE A 430 0.56 -35.41 14.64
C ILE A 430 0.47 -36.91 14.32
N GLU A 431 1.62 -37.56 14.43
CA GLU A 431 1.72 -39.02 14.43
C GLU A 431 0.94 -39.61 15.59
N VAL A 432 0.10 -40.61 15.30
CA VAL A 432 -0.54 -41.41 16.34
C VAL A 432 0.03 -42.80 16.26
N GLN A 433 0.93 -43.13 17.19
CA GLN A 433 1.53 -44.46 17.25
C GLN A 433 0.44 -45.53 17.24
N ASP A 434 0.32 -46.22 16.10
CA ASP A 434 -0.54 -47.37 15.93
C ASP A 434 0.13 -48.58 16.59
N GLY A 435 0.17 -48.53 17.93
CA GLY A 435 0.63 -49.57 18.85
C GLY A 435 1.82 -50.41 18.38
N GLU A 436 3.05 -49.97 18.66
CA GLU A 436 4.33 -50.70 18.57
C GLU A 436 4.27 -52.03 17.79
N GLY A 437 4.45 -51.96 16.48
CA GLY A 437 5.05 -53.05 15.72
C GLY A 437 6.45 -53.28 16.27
N GLY A 438 6.62 -54.25 17.17
CA GLY A 438 7.89 -54.45 17.85
C GLY A 438 9.05 -54.71 16.89
N ASN A 439 10.16 -54.00 17.10
CA ASN A 439 11.45 -54.11 16.39
C ASN A 439 11.62 -55.45 15.66
N ALA A 440 11.30 -55.45 14.37
CA ALA A 440 11.45 -56.58 13.49
C ALA A 440 12.93 -56.69 13.08
N PRO A 441 13.52 -57.89 13.13
CA PRO A 441 14.90 -58.04 12.69
C PRO A 441 15.02 -57.69 11.19
N PRO A 442 16.12 -57.05 10.76
CA PRO A 442 16.36 -56.79 9.36
C PRO A 442 16.39 -58.08 8.54
N ILE A 443 15.90 -57.99 7.31
CA ILE A 443 15.78 -59.12 6.39
C ILE A 443 16.88 -58.98 5.34
N VAL A 444 17.68 -60.04 5.18
CA VAL A 444 18.71 -60.16 4.12
C VAL A 444 18.59 -61.53 3.47
N GLU A 445 18.66 -61.57 2.14
CA GLU A 445 18.69 -62.83 1.40
C GLU A 445 20.12 -63.39 1.37
N ASP A 446 20.26 -64.70 1.54
CA ASP A 446 21.55 -65.38 1.42
C ASP A 446 22.11 -65.18 -0.01
N THR A 447 23.24 -64.47 -0.11
CA THR A 447 23.98 -64.28 -1.35
C THR A 447 25.27 -65.09 -1.35
N THR A 448 25.74 -65.46 -2.54
CA THR A 448 27.05 -66.11 -2.71
C THR A 448 27.81 -65.34 -3.77
N PHE A 449 29.00 -64.86 -3.42
CA PHE A 449 29.89 -64.14 -4.32
C PHE A 449 31.03 -65.06 -4.74
N THR A 450 31.46 -64.92 -6.00
CA THR A 450 32.62 -65.63 -6.53
C THR A 450 33.68 -64.63 -6.94
N ILE A 451 34.91 -64.84 -6.46
CA ILE A 451 36.04 -64.01 -6.83
C ILE A 451 36.59 -64.53 -8.17
N ASP A 452 36.31 -63.79 -9.23
CA ASP A 452 36.83 -64.08 -10.58
C ASP A 452 38.15 -63.31 -10.88
N ASN A 453 38.52 -62.35 -10.02
CA ASN A 453 39.73 -61.55 -10.12
C ASN A 453 40.19 -61.07 -8.73
N GLU A 454 41.45 -61.34 -8.37
CA GLU A 454 42.04 -60.99 -7.07
C GLU A 454 42.63 -59.57 -7.05
N SER A 455 42.18 -58.62 -7.88
CA SER A 455 42.79 -57.28 -7.89
C SER A 455 42.26 -56.41 -6.73
N LEU A 456 43.11 -55.56 -6.15
CA LEU A 456 42.69 -54.55 -5.17
C LEU A 456 41.52 -53.70 -5.71
N PHE A 457 40.53 -53.41 -4.85
CA PHE A 457 39.27 -52.74 -5.17
C PHE A 457 38.38 -53.47 -6.18
N SER A 458 38.59 -54.77 -6.41
CA SER A 458 37.64 -55.54 -7.21
C SER A 458 36.32 -55.64 -6.46
N PHE A 459 35.23 -55.26 -7.12
CA PHE A 459 33.88 -55.44 -6.62
C PHE A 459 33.50 -56.93 -6.63
N LEU A 460 33.12 -57.45 -5.47
CA LEU A 460 32.71 -58.85 -5.29
C LEU A 460 31.20 -59.02 -5.46
N GLY A 461 30.44 -58.02 -5.07
CA GLY A 461 29.00 -58.00 -5.17
C GLY A 461 28.35 -57.18 -4.08
N GLU A 462 27.03 -57.28 -4.05
CA GLU A 462 26.15 -56.43 -3.27
C GLU A 462 25.28 -57.30 -2.36
N ILE A 463 25.15 -56.91 -1.11
CA ILE A 463 24.08 -57.38 -0.23
C ILE A 463 23.01 -56.30 -0.13
N VAL A 464 21.76 -56.70 -0.36
CA VAL A 464 20.60 -55.83 -0.17
C VAL A 464 19.86 -56.36 1.04
N ALA A 465 19.69 -55.50 2.04
CA ALA A 465 18.88 -55.78 3.21
C ALA A 465 17.71 -54.79 3.26
N SER A 466 16.67 -55.16 4.00
CA SER A 466 15.56 -54.27 4.30
C SER A 466 15.24 -54.34 5.77
N ASP A 467 15.11 -53.18 6.41
CA ASP A 467 14.55 -53.08 7.74
C ASP A 467 13.05 -52.79 7.64
N PRO A 468 12.16 -53.67 8.16
CA PRO A 468 10.72 -53.41 8.17
C PRO A 468 10.33 -52.14 8.95
N ASP A 469 11.19 -51.67 9.87
CA ASP A 469 10.96 -50.52 10.73
C ASP A 469 11.66 -49.25 10.22
N GLY A 470 12.40 -49.33 9.11
CA GLY A 470 13.05 -48.18 8.47
C GLY A 470 14.33 -47.69 9.16
N ASP A 471 14.84 -48.43 10.14
CA ASP A 471 16.09 -48.12 10.83
C ASP A 471 17.31 -48.17 9.89
N PHE A 472 18.32 -47.34 10.18
CA PHE A 472 19.60 -47.38 9.47
C PHE A 472 20.31 -48.71 9.70
N LEU A 473 20.77 -49.32 8.61
CA LEU A 473 21.43 -50.62 8.62
C LEU A 473 22.96 -50.47 8.79
N GLU A 474 23.53 -51.24 9.72
CA GLU A 474 24.97 -51.42 9.86
C GLU A 474 25.38 -52.80 9.31
N PHE A 475 26.38 -52.82 8.42
CA PHE A 475 26.89 -54.04 7.82
C PHE A 475 28.26 -54.40 8.40
N THR A 476 28.48 -55.67 8.72
CA THR A 476 29.77 -56.15 9.23
C THR A 476 30.05 -57.57 8.74
N ILE A 477 31.30 -57.84 8.38
CA ILE A 477 31.76 -59.20 8.07
C ILE A 477 32.18 -59.88 9.38
N VAL A 478 31.45 -60.90 9.78
CA VAL A 478 31.62 -61.57 11.09
C VAL A 478 32.52 -62.81 11.06
N ASP A 479 32.80 -63.34 9.87
CA ASP A 479 33.63 -64.54 9.66
C ASP A 479 34.28 -64.51 8.27
N GLY A 480 35.42 -65.20 8.11
CA GLY A 480 36.13 -65.32 6.83
C GLY A 480 36.83 -64.05 6.32
N ASN A 481 37.07 -63.05 7.19
CA ASN A 481 37.73 -61.78 6.85
C ASN A 481 38.88 -61.47 7.83
N GLU A 482 39.72 -62.47 8.11
CA GLU A 482 40.87 -62.33 9.00
C GLU A 482 42.03 -61.65 8.27
N ASP A 483 42.67 -60.69 8.94
CA ASP A 483 43.96 -60.11 8.55
C ASP A 483 45.06 -61.17 8.78
N ILE A 484 45.52 -61.80 7.70
CA ILE A 484 46.43 -62.96 7.73
C ILE A 484 47.89 -62.49 7.88
N ASP A 485 48.26 -61.41 7.21
CA ASP A 485 49.64 -60.92 7.17
C ASP A 485 50.00 -59.98 8.34
N GLY A 486 48.99 -59.45 9.02
CA GLY A 486 49.06 -58.67 10.25
C GLY A 486 49.33 -57.17 10.05
N ASP A 487 49.04 -56.62 8.87
CA ASP A 487 49.23 -55.21 8.55
C ASP A 487 48.10 -54.27 9.03
N GLY A 488 46.97 -54.86 9.46
CA GLY A 488 45.79 -54.17 9.98
C GLY A 488 44.68 -53.93 8.96
N ILE A 489 44.80 -54.44 7.73
CA ILE A 489 43.80 -54.31 6.66
C ILE A 489 43.30 -55.72 6.29
N PRO A 490 42.03 -56.08 6.59
CA PRO A 490 41.49 -57.39 6.24
C PRO A 490 41.22 -57.51 4.72
N PRO A 491 41.06 -58.74 4.17
CA PRO A 491 40.97 -58.95 2.73
C PRO A 491 39.75 -58.28 2.07
N PHE A 492 38.66 -58.06 2.81
CA PHE A 492 37.43 -57.47 2.32
C PHE A 492 36.95 -56.29 3.16
N VAL A 493 36.35 -55.30 2.49
CA VAL A 493 35.66 -54.16 3.08
C VAL A 493 34.23 -54.08 2.57
N ILE A 494 33.32 -53.59 3.42
CA ILE A 494 31.95 -53.23 3.03
C ILE A 494 31.85 -51.71 2.98
N ASP A 495 31.40 -51.18 1.85
CA ASP A 495 31.00 -49.78 1.68
C ASP A 495 29.46 -49.68 1.75
N PRO A 496 28.88 -49.15 2.84
CA PRO A 496 27.44 -49.06 3.00
C PRO A 496 26.87 -47.80 2.33
N PHE A 497 25.78 -47.97 1.56
CA PHE A 497 24.95 -46.88 1.04
C PHE A 497 23.48 -47.22 1.24
N GLU A 498 22.82 -46.50 2.15
CA GLU A 498 21.42 -46.75 2.53
C GLU A 498 21.17 -48.22 2.93
N ASN A 499 20.44 -48.97 2.10
CA ASN A 499 20.06 -50.35 2.34
C ASN A 499 20.96 -51.37 1.61
N ILE A 500 22.07 -50.89 1.05
CA ILE A 500 23.00 -51.64 0.22
C ILE A 500 24.38 -51.70 0.89
N GLY A 501 24.96 -52.90 0.98
CA GLY A 501 26.36 -53.10 1.34
C GLY A 501 27.15 -53.61 0.13
N GLU A 502 28.01 -52.77 -0.45
CA GLU A 502 28.91 -53.18 -1.54
C GLU A 502 30.20 -53.78 -0.97
N ILE A 503 30.58 -54.97 -1.43
CA ILE A 503 31.78 -55.68 -0.93
C ILE A 503 32.91 -55.56 -1.95
N PHE A 504 34.09 -55.14 -1.47
CA PHE A 504 35.30 -55.00 -2.29
C PHE A 504 36.49 -55.75 -1.69
N VAL A 505 37.45 -56.11 -2.54
CA VAL A 505 38.80 -56.51 -2.09
C VAL A 505 39.53 -55.28 -1.55
N ASP A 506 39.95 -55.33 -0.29
CA ASP A 506 40.67 -54.24 0.38
C ASP A 506 42.14 -54.59 0.67
N ASP A 507 42.43 -55.88 0.89
CA ASP A 507 43.79 -56.40 0.84
C ASP A 507 43.89 -57.67 -0.02
N ILE A 508 44.84 -57.62 -0.96
CA ILE A 508 45.13 -58.72 -1.89
C ILE A 508 46.11 -59.73 -1.31
N ASP A 509 46.99 -59.29 -0.41
CA ASP A 509 48.05 -60.15 0.12
C ASP A 509 47.45 -61.21 1.06
N ASP A 510 46.40 -60.86 1.82
CA ASP A 510 45.58 -61.79 2.60
C ASP A 510 44.82 -62.82 1.76
N LEU A 511 44.42 -62.50 0.52
CA LEU A 511 43.77 -63.46 -0.38
C LEU A 511 44.74 -64.52 -0.92
N GLN A 512 45.99 -64.13 -1.18
CA GLN A 512 47.01 -65.03 -1.75
C GLN A 512 47.65 -65.96 -0.72
N LEU A 513 47.51 -65.66 0.57
CA LEU A 513 48.03 -66.48 1.67
C LEU A 513 47.01 -67.51 2.22
N ALA A 514 45.77 -67.46 1.76
CA ALA A 514 44.64 -68.25 2.26
C ALA A 514 44.41 -69.63 1.58
N ASP A 515 45.36 -70.14 0.79
CA ASP A 515 45.29 -71.43 0.05
C ASP A 515 45.18 -72.70 0.93
#